data_AF-A0A8T6WH20-F1
#
_entry.id   AF-A0A8T6WH20-F1
#
_cell.length_a   1.000
_cell.length_b   1.000
_cell.length_c   1.000
_cell.angle_alpha   90.00
_cell.angle_beta   90.00
_cell.angle_gamma   90.00
#
_symmetry.space_group_name_H-M   'P 1'
#
loop_
_entity.id
_entity.type
_entity.pdbx_description
1 polymer ?
#
loop_
_entity_poly.entity_id
_entity_poly.type
_entity_poly.pdbx_seq_one_letter_code
_entity_poly.pdbx_strand_id
1 'polypeptide(L)'
;MGYIYLYTGTGAGKTTNGLGLALRSVGHKRKVVIIQFLKWRKDIGEYKVKDRLEPYYEIYQFGRPVWLGEKKTTAEFGGEKFEVEAFTEKDRQLAKEGLEFAKKVLEEKKPNLLVLDEINLA
;
A
#
# COMPACT_ATOMS: atom_id res chain seq x y z
N MET A 1 21.80 9.82 6.74
CA MET A 1 21.04 10.36 5.58
C MET A 1 19.91 9.41 5.26
N GLY A 2 18.71 9.93 5.05
CA GLY A 2 17.57 9.19 4.49
C GLY A 2 17.38 9.57 3.02
N TYR A 3 16.88 8.63 2.21
CA TYR A 3 16.56 8.87 0.81
C TYR A 3 15.06 8.73 0.58
N ILE A 4 14.53 9.51 -0.37
CA ILE A 4 13.16 9.40 -0.85
C ILE A 4 13.23 8.85 -2.27
N TYR A 5 12.55 7.73 -2.50
CA TYR A 5 12.40 7.13 -3.83
C TYR A 5 10.97 7.36 -4.31
N LEU A 6 10.80 8.00 -5.46
CA LEU A 6 9.50 8.22 -6.09
C LEU A 6 9.37 7.35 -7.34
N TYR A 7 8.50 6.34 -7.27
CA TYR A 7 8.14 5.52 -8.43
C TYR A 7 6.80 6.02 -8.97
N THR A 8 6.82 6.70 -10.12
CA THR A 8 5.64 7.30 -10.77
C THR A 8 5.54 6.89 -12.25
N GLY A 9 4.45 7.30 -12.92
CA GLY A 9 4.15 6.98 -14.31
C GLY A 9 3.05 5.92 -14.47
N THR A 10 2.57 5.74 -15.71
CA THR A 10 1.47 4.82 -16.04
C THR A 10 1.91 3.37 -16.21
N GLY A 11 3.22 3.12 -16.30
CA GLY A 11 3.79 1.79 -16.40
C GLY A 11 3.50 0.91 -15.18
N ALA A 12 3.43 -0.40 -15.41
CA ALA A 12 3.44 -1.40 -14.35
C ALA A 12 4.79 -1.38 -13.60
N GLY A 13 4.78 -1.80 -12.33
CA GLY A 13 6.00 -2.03 -11.54
C GLY A 13 6.29 -1.04 -10.41
N LYS A 14 5.50 0.03 -10.24
CA LYS A 14 5.66 0.98 -9.11
C LYS A 14 5.59 0.28 -7.76
N THR A 15 4.49 -0.41 -7.49
CA THR A 15 4.30 -1.23 -6.28
C THR A 15 5.35 -2.34 -6.18
N THR A 16 5.63 -3.05 -7.28
CA THR A 16 6.61 -4.15 -7.31
C THR A 16 8.02 -3.67 -6.94
N ASN A 17 8.44 -2.49 -7.39
CA ASN A 17 9.73 -1.91 -7.02
C ASN A 17 9.80 -1.57 -5.53
N GLY A 18 8.73 -0.98 -4.97
CA GLY A 18 8.62 -0.73 -3.54
C GLY A 18 8.68 -2.02 -2.70
N LEU A 19 7.95 -3.07 -3.13
CA LEU A 19 7.96 -4.39 -2.50
C LEU A 19 9.32 -5.10 -2.63
N GLY A 20 10.01 -4.96 -3.76
CA GLY A 20 11.35 -5.51 -3.95
C GLY A 20 12.38 -4.89 -3.01
N LEU A 21 12.30 -3.56 -2.80
CA LEU A 21 13.14 -2.86 -1.84
C LEU A 21 12.82 -3.26 -0.39
N ALA A 22 11.53 -3.45 -0.07
CA ALA A 22 11.08 -3.99 1.20
C ALA A 22 11.67 -5.38 1.47
N LEU A 23 11.51 -6.31 0.53
CA LEU A 23 12.02 -7.67 0.67
C LEU A 23 13.55 -7.69 0.84
N ARG A 24 14.28 -6.88 0.07
CA ARG A 24 15.75 -6.73 0.22
C ARG A 24 16.11 -6.22 1.61
N SER A 25 15.37 -5.24 2.13
CA SER A 25 15.59 -4.68 3.46
C SER A 25 15.34 -5.71 4.56
N VAL A 26 14.25 -6.45 4.46
CA VAL A 26 13.92 -7.56 5.37
C VAL A 26 15.01 -8.63 5.36
N GLY A 27 15.58 -8.98 4.19
CA GLY A 27 16.71 -9.92 4.09
C GLY A 27 17.96 -9.50 4.87
N HIS A 28 18.11 -8.19 5.15
CA HIS A 28 19.15 -7.65 6.00
C HIS A 28 18.70 -7.38 7.45
N LYS A 29 17.59 -8.00 7.89
CA LYS A 29 17.00 -7.83 9.24
C LYS A 29 16.67 -6.37 9.58
N ARG A 30 16.30 -5.58 8.56
CA ARG A 30 15.89 -4.19 8.73
C ARG A 30 14.38 -4.11 8.85
N LYS A 31 13.90 -3.24 9.74
CA LYS A 31 12.46 -3.03 9.95
C LYS A 31 11.85 -2.28 8.77
N VAL A 32 10.82 -2.87 8.17
CA VAL A 32 10.05 -2.32 7.06
C VAL A 32 8.60 -2.17 7.47
N VAL A 33 8.02 -1.01 7.17
CA VAL A 33 6.59 -0.79 7.26
C VAL A 33 6.07 -0.37 5.89
N ILE A 34 4.99 -1.02 5.45
CA ILE A 34 4.30 -0.71 4.21
C ILE A 34 2.92 -0.18 4.55
N ILE A 35 2.55 0.95 3.95
CA ILE A 35 1.23 1.55 4.06
C ILE A 35 0.67 1.63 2.64
N GLN A 36 -0.46 0.96 2.44
CA GLN A 36 -1.16 0.92 1.16
C GLN A 36 -2.41 1.78 1.22
N PHE A 37 -2.48 2.80 0.39
CA PHE A 37 -3.66 3.63 0.23
C PHE A 37 -4.64 2.98 -0.75
N LEU A 38 -5.95 3.14 -0.51
CA LEU A 38 -7.02 2.63 -1.38
C LEU A 38 -7.07 1.10 -1.56
N LYS A 39 -6.24 0.34 -0.85
CA LYS A 39 -6.23 -1.13 -0.86
C LYS A 39 -6.87 -1.70 0.41
N TRP A 40 -7.52 -2.85 0.26
CA TRP A 40 -8.22 -3.56 1.35
C TRP A 40 -8.06 -5.08 1.29
N ARG A 41 -7.66 -5.61 0.13
CA ARG A 41 -7.59 -7.05 -0.11
C ARG A 41 -6.44 -7.66 0.66
N LYS A 42 -6.76 -8.68 1.45
CA LYS A 42 -5.79 -9.43 2.28
C LYS A 42 -5.41 -10.78 1.68
N ASP A 43 -6.11 -11.19 0.63
CA ASP A 43 -5.89 -12.42 -0.13
C ASP A 43 -4.73 -12.33 -1.14
N ILE A 44 -3.95 -11.25 -1.09
CA ILE A 44 -2.80 -10.97 -1.96
C ILE A 44 -1.46 -11.36 -1.31
N GLY A 45 -0.47 -11.71 -2.11
CA GLY A 45 0.79 -12.29 -1.65
C GLY A 45 1.58 -11.39 -0.70
N GLU A 46 1.67 -10.10 -1.02
CA GLU A 46 2.35 -9.09 -0.20
C GLU A 46 1.70 -8.85 1.16
N TYR A 47 0.40 -9.15 1.30
CA TYR A 47 -0.30 -9.09 2.58
C TYR A 47 -0.13 -10.39 3.36
N LYS A 48 -0.33 -11.54 2.69
CA LYS A 48 -0.23 -12.89 3.30
C LYS A 48 1.15 -13.20 3.87
N VAL A 49 2.21 -12.64 3.27
CA VAL A 49 3.58 -12.96 3.67
C VAL A 49 4.00 -12.35 5.01
N LYS A 50 3.23 -11.38 5.54
CA LYS A 50 3.60 -10.60 6.73
C LYS A 50 3.96 -11.46 7.95
N ASP A 51 3.18 -12.51 8.21
CA ASP A 51 3.37 -13.38 9.39
C ASP A 51 4.67 -14.21 9.26
N ARG A 52 5.12 -14.48 8.03
CA ARG A 52 6.36 -15.21 7.75
C ARG A 52 7.61 -14.33 7.84
N LEU A 53 7.44 -13.01 7.77
CA LEU A 53 8.52 -12.03 7.75
C LEU A 53 8.60 -11.21 9.04
N GLU A 54 7.85 -11.59 10.07
CA GLU A 54 8.02 -11.04 11.41
C GLU A 54 9.45 -11.27 11.94
N PRO A 55 9.99 -10.36 12.76
CA PRO A 55 9.40 -9.09 13.20
C PRO A 55 9.70 -7.91 12.25
N TYR A 56 10.22 -8.18 11.06
CA TYR A 56 10.84 -7.17 10.19
C TYR A 56 9.89 -6.56 9.15
N TYR A 57 8.71 -7.13 8.94
CA TYR A 57 7.76 -6.68 7.94
C TYR A 57 6.38 -6.43 8.54
N GLU A 58 5.89 -5.22 8.37
CA GLU A 58 4.53 -4.84 8.73
C GLU A 58 3.83 -4.22 7.51
N ILE A 59 2.55 -4.52 7.30
CA ILE A 59 1.74 -3.97 6.20
C ILE A 59 0.37 -3.52 6.70
N TYR A 60 -0.02 -2.31 6.31
CA TYR A 60 -1.25 -1.65 6.71
C TYR A 60 -2.00 -1.14 5.47
N GLN A 61 -3.32 -1.24 5.50
CA GLN A 61 -4.19 -0.98 4.36
C GLN A 61 -5.27 0.03 4.76
N PHE A 62 -5.39 1.10 3.99
CA PHE A 62 -6.33 2.20 4.19
C PHE A 62 -7.21 2.37 2.96
N GLY A 63 -8.09 1.39 2.76
CA GLY A 63 -9.04 1.36 1.65
C GLY A 63 -10.33 0.66 2.07
N ARG A 64 -11.43 1.04 1.42
CA ARG A 64 -12.73 0.39 1.60
C ARG A 64 -12.81 -0.88 0.73
N PRO A 65 -13.73 -1.83 1.04
CA PRO A 65 -13.75 -3.14 0.41
C PRO A 65 -14.37 -3.17 -1.00
N VAL A 66 -13.93 -2.29 -1.90
CA VAL A 66 -14.50 -2.15 -3.25
C VAL A 66 -13.44 -1.74 -4.27
N TRP A 67 -13.67 -2.06 -5.55
CA TRP A 67 -12.82 -1.55 -6.62
C TRP A 67 -13.12 -0.08 -6.87
N LEU A 68 -12.08 0.76 -6.85
CA LEU A 68 -12.20 2.21 -7.01
C LEU A 68 -11.85 2.66 -8.42
N GLY A 69 -12.59 3.65 -8.93
CA GLY A 69 -12.31 4.31 -10.20
C GLY A 69 -12.92 5.70 -10.27
N GLU A 70 -12.70 6.40 -11.39
CA GLU A 70 -13.20 7.77 -11.58
C GLU A 70 -14.74 7.85 -11.60
N LYS A 71 -15.39 6.79 -12.08
CA LYS A 71 -16.85 6.69 -12.19
C LYS A 71 -17.31 5.27 -11.92
N LYS A 72 -18.59 5.14 -11.56
CA LYS A 72 -19.23 3.82 -11.41
C LYS A 72 -19.23 3.10 -12.75
N THR A 73 -18.68 1.90 -12.79
CA THR A 73 -18.64 1.05 -13.99
C THR A 73 -18.48 -0.42 -13.59
N THR A 74 -18.53 -1.32 -14.57
CA THR A 74 -18.11 -2.71 -14.41
C THR A 74 -16.78 -2.90 -15.13
N ALA A 75 -15.83 -3.56 -14.49
CA ALA A 75 -14.56 -3.98 -15.08
C ALA A 75 -14.53 -5.51 -15.20
N GLU A 76 -13.80 -6.04 -16.18
CA GLU A 76 -13.59 -7.48 -16.34
C GLU A 76 -12.10 -7.79 -16.32
N PHE A 77 -11.70 -8.77 -15.50
CA PHE A 77 -10.33 -9.23 -15.44
C PHE A 77 -10.32 -10.74 -15.18
N GLY A 78 -9.58 -11.48 -16.01
CA GLY A 78 -9.51 -12.95 -15.89
C GLY A 78 -10.85 -13.67 -16.07
N GLY A 79 -11.80 -13.07 -16.80
CA GLY A 79 -13.16 -13.61 -16.99
C GLY A 79 -14.12 -13.32 -15.83
N GLU A 80 -13.66 -12.66 -14.76
CA GLU A 80 -14.49 -12.22 -13.65
C GLU A 80 -14.89 -10.75 -13.82
N LYS A 81 -16.14 -10.43 -13.53
CA LYS A 81 -16.67 -9.07 -13.55
C LYS A 81 -16.72 -8.48 -12.15
N PHE A 82 -16.28 -7.25 -12.02
CA PHE A 82 -16.21 -6.53 -10.77
C PHE A 82 -16.90 -5.18 -10.90
N GLU A 83 -17.70 -4.82 -9.89
CA GLU A 83 -18.22 -3.48 -9.78
C GLU A 83 -17.13 -2.53 -9.31
N VAL A 84 -16.96 -1.45 -10.08
CA VAL A 84 -16.09 -0.32 -9.76
C VAL A 84 -16.97 0.81 -9.26
N GLU A 85 -16.65 1.33 -8.10
CA GLU A 85 -17.32 2.47 -7.49
C GLU A 85 -16.51 3.74 -7.66
N ALA A 86 -17.21 4.88 -7.79
CA ALA A 86 -16.58 6.19 -7.80
C ALA A 86 -15.98 6.52 -6.42
N PHE A 87 -14.95 7.37 -6.41
CA PHE A 87 -14.41 7.92 -5.17
C PHE A 87 -15.47 8.67 -4.35
N THR A 88 -15.36 8.56 -3.04
CA THR A 88 -16.26 9.17 -2.04
C THR A 88 -15.46 9.91 -0.97
N GLU A 89 -16.12 10.72 -0.14
CA GLU A 89 -15.46 11.37 1.01
C GLU A 89 -14.87 10.34 1.99
N LYS A 90 -15.43 9.12 2.05
CA LYS A 90 -14.88 8.04 2.87
C LYS A 90 -13.49 7.61 2.40
N ASP A 91 -13.24 7.60 1.09
CA ASP A 91 -11.93 7.27 0.52
C ASP A 91 -10.90 8.33 0.92
N ARG A 92 -11.29 9.61 0.84
CA ARG A 92 -10.47 10.74 1.29
C ARG A 92 -10.21 10.70 2.80
N GLN A 93 -11.18 10.28 3.60
CA GLN A 93 -11.02 10.12 5.04
C GLN A 93 -10.00 9.01 5.36
N LEU A 94 -10.14 7.83 4.74
CA LEU A 94 -9.21 6.72 4.92
C LEU A 94 -7.80 7.09 4.47
N ALA A 95 -7.67 7.85 3.38
CA ALA A 95 -6.39 8.36 2.93
C ALA A 95 -5.74 9.30 3.97
N LYS A 96 -6.49 10.24 4.54
CA LYS A 96 -6.02 11.08 5.65
C LYS A 96 -5.60 10.25 6.86
N GLU A 97 -6.39 9.26 7.24
CA GLU A 97 -6.06 8.33 8.34
C GLU A 97 -4.75 7.58 8.07
N GLY A 98 -4.53 7.14 6.83
CA GLY A 98 -3.28 6.50 6.40
C GLY A 98 -2.07 7.44 6.47
N LEU A 99 -2.23 8.71 6.13
CA LEU A 99 -1.17 9.72 6.26
C LEU A 99 -0.84 10.03 7.72
N GLU A 100 -1.84 10.16 8.58
CA GLU A 100 -1.63 10.33 10.02
C GLU A 100 -0.99 9.10 10.65
N PHE A 101 -1.38 7.90 10.22
CA PHE A 101 -0.74 6.66 10.64
C PHE A 101 0.73 6.59 10.18
N ALA A 102 1.04 7.04 8.96
CA ALA A 102 2.42 7.11 8.48
C ALA A 102 3.30 8.01 9.36
N LYS A 103 2.79 9.17 9.80
CA LYS A 103 3.48 10.05 10.76
C LYS A 103 3.77 9.34 12.07
N LYS A 104 2.77 8.69 12.66
CA LYS A 104 2.94 7.90 13.90
C LYS A 104 3.96 6.78 13.74
N VAL A 105 3.95 6.07 12.61
CA VAL A 105 4.94 5.02 12.30
C VAL A 105 6.36 5.57 12.28
N LEU A 106 6.58 6.76 11.69
CA LEU A 106 7.90 7.39 11.66
C LEU A 106 8.38 7.77 13.07
N GLU A 107 7.49 8.27 13.92
CA GLU A 107 7.82 8.71 15.29
C GLU A 107 8.05 7.54 16.24
N GLU A 108 7.14 6.57 16.23
CA GLU A 108 7.10 5.48 17.22
C GLU A 108 7.94 4.27 16.78
N LYS A 109 7.80 3.83 15.53
CA LYS A 109 8.42 2.59 15.05
C LYS A 109 9.78 2.78 14.42
N LYS A 110 10.07 4.00 13.91
CA LYS A 110 11.34 4.39 13.29
C LYS A 110 11.89 3.33 12.33
N PRO A 111 11.10 2.90 11.33
CA PRO A 111 11.52 1.82 10.43
C PRO A 111 12.73 2.26 9.60
N ASN A 112 13.53 1.27 9.17
CA ASN A 112 14.63 1.53 8.23
C ASN A 112 14.10 1.84 6.82
N LEU A 113 12.90 1.36 6.49
CA LEU A 113 12.19 1.67 5.24
C LEU A 113 10.70 1.83 5.51
N LEU A 114 10.14 2.95 5.08
CA LEU A 114 8.69 3.17 5.00
C LEU A 114 8.28 3.23 3.53
N VAL A 115 7.35 2.36 3.12
CA VAL A 115 6.77 2.37 1.78
C VAL A 115 5.37 2.95 1.86
N LEU A 116 5.09 3.97 1.04
CA LEU A 116 3.79 4.61 0.90
C LEU A 116 3.25 4.28 -0.50
N ASP A 117 2.55 3.16 -0.61
CA ASP A 117 2.06 2.60 -1.88
C ASP A 117 0.73 3.25 -2.28
N GLU A 118 0.62 3.71 -3.53
CA GLU A 118 -0.52 4.48 -4.07
C GLU A 118 -0.78 5.84 -3.40
N ILE A 119 0.23 6.43 -2.74
CA ILE A 119 0.10 7.75 -2.07
C ILE A 119 -0.26 8.90 -3.02
N ASN A 120 0.05 8.78 -4.31
CA ASN A 120 -0.33 9.80 -5.30
C ASN A 120 -1.85 9.89 -5.55
N LEU A 121 -2.62 8.93 -5.04
CA LEU A 121 -4.08 8.90 -5.08
C LEU A 121 -4.72 9.25 -3.73
N ALA A 122 -3.90 9.50 -2.70
CA ALA A 122 -4.31 9.77 -1.32
C ALA A 122 -4.66 11.24 -1.08
#